data_AF-A0A7W0GWJ7-F1
#
_entry.id   AF-A0A7W0GWJ7-F1
#
_cell.length_a   1.000
_cell.length_b   1.000
_cell.length_c   1.000
_cell.angle_alpha   90.00
_cell.angle_beta   90.00
_cell.angle_gamma   90.00
#
_symmetry.space_group_name_H-M   'P 1'
#
loop_
_entity.id
_entity.type
_entity.pdbx_description
1 polymer ?
#
loop_
_entity_poly.entity_id
_entity_poly.type
_entity_poly.pdbx_seq_one_letter_code
_entity_poly.pdbx_strand_id
1 'polypeptide(L)'
;MVKKQKETGTWGGNLLGLAPSAPQGIRDVGTIPNYRRLLQLEWPRSGRPFKLADRVLYRLLSRDDDPALLFEFQKQVKSDPDAELWARGIIREAASAALAEAGFAEDPRLRGAGHKIANAVSQFLRSPLAEKPFVKAGKQMALHPEAHPPSWYSVAMLAAMPNLRRERAGFTERLGHYLAQPAPKKPFVIQVGKRTLRPQHLLLGDPIEADAKGFPKDLPLALHYIELMSRMGALSWAPVATRVLGRLLKDCDENGVWRPKNLRSQPKALNKITYHCYPLHLDAKTAESREVDITFRLALIAKLLGWHLDYA
;
A
#
# COMPACT_ATOMS: atom_id res chain seq x y z
N MET A 1 19.66 0.27 -4.74
CA MET A 1 18.63 -0.79 -4.74
C MET A 1 19.01 -1.96 -5.63
N VAL A 2 19.25 -1.76 -6.94
CA VAL A 2 19.63 -2.84 -7.89
C VAL A 2 20.83 -3.65 -7.43
N LYS A 3 21.92 -2.99 -7.01
CA LYS A 3 23.14 -3.66 -6.50
C LYS A 3 22.93 -4.52 -5.23
N LYS A 4 21.81 -4.34 -4.51
CA LYS A 4 21.48 -5.11 -3.30
C LYS A 4 20.60 -6.34 -3.59
N GLN A 5 20.13 -6.52 -4.83
CA GLN A 5 19.31 -7.68 -5.19
C GLN A 5 20.17 -8.94 -5.21
N LYS A 6 19.68 -10.01 -4.59
CA LYS A 6 20.31 -11.33 -4.67
C LYS A 6 20.03 -11.99 -6.02
N GLU A 7 20.81 -13.00 -6.37
CA GLU A 7 20.60 -13.78 -7.61
C GLU A 7 19.24 -14.50 -7.63
N THR A 8 18.68 -14.77 -6.45
CA THR A 8 17.32 -15.30 -6.26
C THR A 8 16.22 -14.29 -6.63
N GLY A 9 16.55 -13.07 -7.04
CA GLY A 9 15.60 -12.01 -7.38
C GLY A 9 15.03 -11.24 -6.20
N THR A 10 15.51 -11.52 -4.99
CA THR A 10 14.96 -10.96 -3.74
C THR A 10 15.86 -9.92 -3.09
N TRP A 11 15.27 -9.04 -2.29
CA TRP A 11 15.98 -8.06 -1.46
C TRP A 11 15.80 -8.37 0.02
N GLY A 12 16.79 -8.03 0.84
CA GLY A 12 16.72 -8.10 2.31
C GLY A 12 16.53 -9.51 2.90
N GLY A 13 16.43 -10.55 2.06
CA GLY A 13 16.08 -11.91 2.51
C GLY A 13 14.65 -12.04 3.03
N ASN A 14 13.76 -11.10 2.71
CA ASN A 14 12.37 -11.07 3.14
C ASN A 14 11.48 -10.46 2.04
N LEU A 15 10.16 -10.54 2.19
CA LEU A 15 9.21 -10.01 1.22
C LEU A 15 8.63 -8.66 1.64
N LEU A 16 8.11 -8.53 2.86
CA LEU A 16 7.22 -7.45 3.27
C LEU A 16 7.89 -6.38 4.14
N GLY A 17 9.11 -6.60 4.63
CA GLY A 17 9.78 -5.70 5.55
C GLY A 17 9.92 -4.27 5.01
N LEU A 18 9.39 -3.29 5.73
CA LEU A 18 9.41 -1.87 5.32
C LEU A 18 10.62 -1.10 5.90
N ALA A 19 11.28 -1.67 6.89
CA ALA A 19 12.49 -1.15 7.53
C ALA A 19 13.19 -2.28 8.30
N PRO A 20 14.48 -2.13 8.64
CA PRO A 20 15.15 -3.04 9.58
C PRO A 20 14.39 -3.13 10.91
N SER A 21 14.23 -4.35 11.41
CA SER A 21 13.52 -4.66 12.66
C SER A 21 14.12 -5.91 13.29
N ALA A 22 14.98 -5.72 14.30
CA ALA A 22 15.61 -6.82 15.02
C ALA A 22 14.60 -7.79 15.66
N PRO A 23 13.49 -7.33 16.30
CA PRO A 23 12.48 -8.22 16.86
C PRO A 23 11.81 -9.12 15.82
N GLN A 24 11.71 -8.67 14.57
CA GLN A 24 11.13 -9.43 13.46
C GLN A 24 12.18 -10.18 12.63
N GLY A 25 13.47 -10.09 12.99
CA GLY A 25 14.57 -10.65 12.21
C GLY A 25 14.78 -10.00 10.84
N ILE A 26 14.20 -8.82 10.60
CA ILE A 26 14.27 -8.09 9.33
C ILE A 26 15.55 -7.25 9.32
N ARG A 27 16.46 -7.53 8.37
CA ARG A 27 17.76 -6.84 8.30
C ARG A 27 17.77 -5.64 7.36
N ASP A 28 16.96 -5.67 6.30
CA ASP A 28 16.82 -4.61 5.31
C ASP A 28 15.41 -4.66 4.71
N VAL A 29 15.06 -3.64 3.94
CA VAL A 29 13.78 -3.55 3.23
C VAL A 29 13.59 -4.75 2.29
N GLY A 30 12.37 -5.27 2.27
CA GLY A 30 11.99 -6.50 1.60
C GLY A 30 11.81 -6.37 0.09
N THR A 31 11.52 -7.51 -0.53
CA THR A 31 11.39 -7.65 -1.99
C THR A 31 10.22 -6.83 -2.54
N ILE A 32 9.04 -6.88 -1.94
CA ILE A 32 7.84 -6.16 -2.43
C ILE A 32 8.05 -4.64 -2.44
N PRO A 33 8.44 -3.98 -1.32
CA PRO A 33 8.67 -2.54 -1.33
C PRO A 33 9.81 -2.11 -2.27
N ASN A 34 10.90 -2.87 -2.39
CA ASN A 34 11.97 -2.56 -3.35
C ASN A 34 11.52 -2.72 -4.81
N TYR A 35 10.77 -3.79 -5.11
CA TYR A 35 10.19 -4.00 -6.43
C TYR A 35 9.29 -2.82 -6.81
N ARG A 36 8.34 -2.46 -5.94
CA ARG A 36 7.43 -1.32 -6.14
C ARG A 36 8.20 -0.01 -6.28
N ARG A 37 9.30 0.17 -5.53
CA ARG A 37 10.17 1.35 -5.66
C ARG A 37 10.87 1.42 -7.01
N LEU A 38 11.27 0.29 -7.61
CA LEU A 38 11.83 0.28 -8.96
C LEU A 38 10.79 0.73 -10.00
N LEU A 39 9.50 0.41 -9.79
CA LEU A 39 8.41 0.91 -10.63
C LEU A 39 8.34 2.43 -10.55
N GLN A 40 8.34 2.98 -9.33
CA GLN A 40 8.20 4.42 -9.09
C GLN A 40 9.40 5.23 -9.60
N LEU A 41 10.56 4.59 -9.77
CA LEU A 41 11.76 5.18 -10.35
C LEU A 41 11.86 4.95 -11.87
N GLU A 42 10.81 4.42 -12.50
CA GLU A 42 10.75 4.10 -13.94
C GLU A 42 11.95 3.26 -14.42
N TRP A 43 12.41 2.34 -13.57
CA TRP A 43 13.50 1.45 -13.97
C TRP A 43 13.05 0.56 -15.15
N PRO A 44 13.90 0.29 -16.15
CA PRO A 44 13.50 -0.50 -17.32
C PRO A 44 12.94 -1.88 -16.97
N ARG A 45 11.70 -2.16 -17.38
CA ARG A 45 10.97 -3.40 -17.04
C ARG A 45 11.60 -4.67 -17.62
N SER A 46 12.29 -4.54 -18.74
CA SER A 46 13.05 -5.64 -19.36
C SER A 46 14.37 -5.95 -18.64
N GLY A 47 14.77 -5.11 -17.68
CA GLY A 47 16.00 -5.25 -16.93
C GLY A 47 16.04 -6.51 -16.06
N ARG A 48 17.26 -7.00 -15.79
CA ARG A 48 17.53 -8.16 -14.91
C ARG A 48 16.76 -8.10 -13.57
N PRO A 49 16.62 -6.93 -12.90
CA PRO A 49 15.95 -6.91 -11.60
C PRO A 49 14.49 -7.36 -11.62
N PHE A 50 13.74 -6.93 -12.64
CA PHE A 50 12.35 -7.35 -12.81
C PHE A 50 12.27 -8.82 -13.22
N LYS A 51 13.04 -9.25 -14.23
CA LYS A 51 13.06 -10.65 -14.68
C LYS A 51 13.27 -11.66 -13.53
N LEU A 52 14.19 -11.37 -12.62
CA LEU A 52 14.45 -12.25 -11.47
C LEU A 52 13.34 -12.18 -10.42
N ALA A 53 12.87 -10.97 -10.09
CA ALA A 53 11.82 -10.79 -9.09
C ALA A 53 10.48 -11.36 -9.56
N ASP A 54 10.09 -11.12 -10.82
CA ASP A 54 8.85 -11.60 -11.42
C ASP A 54 8.73 -13.13 -11.30
N ARG A 55 9.83 -13.87 -11.50
CA ARG A 55 9.85 -15.33 -11.30
C ARG A 55 9.40 -15.71 -9.89
N VAL A 56 9.91 -15.02 -8.88
CA VAL A 56 9.52 -15.24 -7.48
C VAL A 56 8.07 -14.83 -7.26
N LEU A 57 7.66 -13.65 -7.72
CA LEU A 57 6.30 -13.13 -7.53
C LEU A 57 5.24 -14.04 -8.17
N TYR A 58 5.47 -14.52 -9.38
CA TYR A 58 4.57 -15.48 -10.02
C TYR A 58 4.53 -16.83 -9.31
N ARG A 59 5.67 -17.28 -8.77
CA ARG A 59 5.72 -18.50 -7.95
C ARG A 59 4.88 -18.36 -6.67
N LEU A 60 4.85 -17.16 -6.07
CA LEU A 60 4.00 -16.87 -4.90
C LEU A 60 2.50 -16.93 -5.22
N LEU A 61 2.10 -16.50 -6.43
CA LEU A 61 0.71 -16.57 -6.88
C LEU A 61 0.26 -17.99 -7.27
N SER A 62 1.21 -18.87 -7.60
CA SER A 62 0.94 -20.28 -7.81
C SER A 62 0.54 -20.98 -6.49
N ARG A 63 -0.15 -22.12 -6.59
CA ARG A 63 -0.39 -23.02 -5.44
C ARG A 63 0.88 -23.81 -5.10
N ASP A 64 2.02 -23.12 -5.02
CA ASP A 64 3.30 -23.70 -4.61
C ASP A 64 3.39 -23.64 -3.09
N ASP A 65 3.41 -24.83 -2.48
CA ASP A 65 3.40 -24.99 -1.03
C ASP A 65 4.82 -25.14 -0.44
N ASP A 66 5.88 -24.93 -1.23
CA ASP A 66 7.27 -24.90 -0.74
C ASP A 66 7.41 -23.98 0.49
N PRO A 67 7.80 -24.52 1.67
CA PRO A 67 7.99 -23.73 2.88
C PRO A 67 8.98 -22.58 2.71
N ALA A 68 9.93 -22.67 1.77
CA ALA A 68 10.86 -21.59 1.47
C ALA A 68 10.15 -20.29 1.06
N LEU A 69 8.96 -20.40 0.45
CA LEU A 69 8.13 -19.28 -0.01
C LEU A 69 7.41 -18.54 1.13
N LEU A 70 7.55 -18.98 2.38
CA LEU A 70 7.06 -18.26 3.56
C LEU A 70 8.01 -17.15 4.03
N PHE A 71 9.25 -17.12 3.51
CA PHE A 71 10.28 -16.12 3.82
C PHE A 71 10.38 -15.77 5.31
N GLU A 72 10.09 -14.52 5.70
CA GLU A 72 10.15 -14.04 7.09
C GLU A 72 9.24 -14.81 8.05
N PHE A 73 8.20 -15.49 7.55
CA PHE A 73 7.24 -16.24 8.37
C PHE A 73 7.61 -17.71 8.56
N GLN A 74 8.66 -18.23 7.92
CA GLN A 74 9.05 -19.65 8.02
C GLN A 74 9.17 -20.13 9.48
N LYS A 75 9.89 -19.38 10.32
CA LYS A 75 10.08 -19.74 11.73
C LYS A 75 8.76 -19.68 12.51
N GLN A 76 7.93 -18.68 12.22
CA GLN A 76 6.64 -18.52 12.87
C GLN A 76 5.72 -19.70 12.54
N VAL A 77 5.55 -20.00 11.25
CA VAL A 77 4.71 -21.11 10.77
C VAL A 77 5.22 -22.45 11.28
N LYS A 78 6.54 -22.67 11.31
CA LYS A 78 7.11 -23.89 11.90
C LYS A 78 6.74 -24.05 13.39
N SER A 79 6.67 -22.96 14.15
CA SER A 79 6.27 -22.99 15.56
C SER A 79 4.76 -22.97 15.79
N ASP A 80 3.99 -22.58 14.78
CA ASP A 80 2.56 -22.30 14.86
C ASP A 80 1.92 -22.50 13.47
N PRO A 81 1.60 -23.75 13.08
CA PRO A 81 1.13 -24.08 11.74
C PRO A 81 -0.15 -23.32 11.33
N ASP A 82 -0.99 -22.96 12.31
CA ASP A 82 -2.22 -22.18 12.09
C ASP A 82 -1.95 -20.78 11.51
N ALA A 83 -0.71 -20.28 11.62
CA ALA A 83 -0.28 -19.01 11.03
C ALA A 83 -0.07 -19.08 9.50
N GLU A 84 0.03 -20.28 8.92
CA GLU A 84 0.41 -20.46 7.51
C GLU A 84 -0.57 -19.82 6.54
N LEU A 85 -1.87 -20.02 6.78
CA LEU A 85 -2.93 -19.49 5.92
C LEU A 85 -2.85 -17.97 5.84
N TRP A 86 -2.66 -17.31 6.99
CA TRP A 86 -2.48 -15.86 7.06
C TRP A 86 -1.20 -15.41 6.34
N ALA A 87 -0.07 -16.07 6.61
CA ALA A 87 1.22 -15.72 6.03
C ALA A 87 1.21 -15.82 4.50
N ARG A 88 0.67 -16.92 3.95
CA ARG A 88 0.51 -17.09 2.49
C ARG A 88 -0.49 -16.09 1.92
N GLY A 89 -1.55 -15.77 2.66
CA GLY A 89 -2.55 -14.79 2.27
C GLY A 89 -1.93 -13.41 2.03
N ILE A 90 -1.26 -12.85 3.05
CA ILE A 90 -0.64 -11.52 2.95
C ILE A 90 0.48 -11.47 1.92
N ILE A 91 1.29 -12.54 1.80
CA ILE A 91 2.35 -12.63 0.78
C ILE A 91 1.76 -12.59 -0.62
N ARG A 92 0.71 -13.38 -0.89
CA ARG A 92 0.04 -13.41 -2.20
C ARG A 92 -0.61 -12.09 -2.54
N GLU A 93 -1.24 -11.45 -1.56
CA GLU A 93 -1.86 -10.14 -1.76
C GLU A 93 -0.80 -9.07 -2.10
N ALA A 94 0.31 -9.05 -1.38
CA ALA A 94 1.41 -8.12 -1.63
C ALA A 94 2.10 -8.36 -2.98
N ALA A 95 2.30 -9.62 -3.37
CA ALA A 95 2.81 -9.99 -4.69
C ALA A 95 1.83 -9.59 -5.81
N SER A 96 0.52 -9.76 -5.57
CA SER A 96 -0.52 -9.35 -6.51
C SER A 96 -0.49 -7.84 -6.74
N ALA A 97 -0.36 -7.05 -5.68
CA ALA A 97 -0.22 -5.59 -5.79
C ALA A 97 1.01 -5.19 -6.61
N ALA A 98 2.17 -5.81 -6.35
CA ALA A 98 3.39 -5.51 -7.07
C ALA A 98 3.30 -5.83 -8.58
N LEU A 99 2.75 -7.00 -8.92
CA LEU A 99 2.55 -7.40 -10.33
C LEU A 99 1.47 -6.57 -11.03
N ALA A 100 0.41 -6.17 -10.33
CA ALA A 100 -0.61 -5.28 -10.86
C ALA A 100 -0.03 -3.90 -11.22
N GLU A 101 0.74 -3.29 -10.32
CA GLU A 101 1.44 -2.03 -10.60
C GLU A 101 2.53 -2.17 -11.69
N ALA A 102 2.98 -3.40 -11.95
CA ALA A 102 3.88 -3.69 -13.05
C ALA A 102 3.19 -3.85 -14.41
N GLY A 103 1.86 -3.77 -14.47
CA GLY A 103 1.09 -3.85 -15.71
C GLY A 103 0.72 -5.29 -16.12
N PHE A 104 0.90 -6.28 -15.24
CA PHE A 104 0.60 -7.68 -15.54
C PHE A 104 -0.86 -8.08 -15.29
N ALA A 105 -1.80 -7.11 -15.29
CA ALA A 105 -3.20 -7.32 -14.92
C ALA A 105 -3.93 -8.43 -15.71
N GLU A 106 -3.48 -8.69 -16.93
CA GLU A 106 -4.02 -9.73 -17.83
C GLU A 106 -3.44 -11.13 -17.59
N ASP A 107 -2.39 -11.28 -16.76
CA ASP A 107 -1.86 -12.60 -16.42
C ASP A 107 -2.92 -13.41 -15.66
N PRO A 108 -3.26 -14.65 -16.09
CA PRO A 108 -4.32 -15.44 -15.49
C PRO A 108 -4.14 -15.70 -13.99
N ARG A 109 -2.89 -15.81 -13.52
CA ARG A 109 -2.59 -16.05 -12.09
C ARG A 109 -2.91 -14.80 -11.27
N LEU A 110 -2.50 -13.64 -11.76
CA LEU A 110 -2.82 -12.36 -11.12
C LEU A 110 -4.32 -12.08 -11.17
N ARG A 111 -4.96 -12.27 -12.32
CA ARG A 111 -6.41 -12.11 -12.47
C ARG A 111 -7.18 -12.99 -11.48
N GLY A 112 -6.83 -14.27 -11.41
CA GLY A 112 -7.43 -15.22 -10.45
C GLY A 112 -7.22 -14.81 -8.99
N ALA A 113 -6.00 -14.41 -8.62
CA ALA A 113 -5.70 -13.88 -7.28
C ALA A 113 -6.51 -12.61 -6.97
N GLY A 114 -6.60 -11.69 -7.93
CA GLY A 114 -7.36 -10.44 -7.81
C GLY A 114 -8.86 -10.67 -7.56
N HIS A 115 -9.51 -11.58 -8.29
CA HIS A 115 -10.90 -11.94 -8.02
C HIS A 115 -11.08 -12.58 -6.63
N LYS A 116 -10.14 -13.41 -6.18
CA LYS A 116 -10.20 -14.04 -4.85
C LYS A 116 -10.08 -13.00 -3.73
N ILE A 117 -9.11 -12.09 -3.83
CA ILE A 117 -8.89 -11.00 -2.86
C ILE A 117 -10.11 -10.07 -2.85
N ALA A 118 -10.59 -9.64 -4.03
CA ALA A 118 -11.78 -8.79 -4.13
C ALA A 118 -13.03 -9.46 -3.54
N ASN A 119 -13.20 -10.77 -3.71
CA ASN A 119 -14.31 -11.51 -3.10
C ASN A 119 -14.23 -11.51 -1.56
N ALA A 120 -13.05 -11.76 -0.97
CA ALA A 120 -12.88 -11.75 0.48
C ALA A 120 -13.20 -10.36 1.08
N VAL A 121 -12.65 -9.30 0.48
CA VAL A 121 -12.96 -7.92 0.91
C VAL A 121 -14.45 -7.61 0.70
N SER A 122 -15.04 -8.00 -0.42
CA SER A 122 -16.46 -7.79 -0.70
C SER A 122 -17.37 -8.47 0.33
N GLN A 123 -17.05 -9.71 0.73
CA GLN A 123 -17.77 -10.43 1.77
C GLN A 123 -17.70 -9.69 3.11
N PHE A 124 -16.51 -9.23 3.51
CA PHE A 124 -16.35 -8.42 4.70
C PHE A 124 -17.18 -7.12 4.64
N LEU A 125 -17.10 -6.36 3.55
CA LEU A 125 -17.82 -5.09 3.37
C LEU A 125 -19.34 -5.23 3.36
N ARG A 126 -19.87 -6.43 3.10
CA ARG A 126 -21.30 -6.74 3.16
C ARG A 126 -21.73 -7.30 4.51
N SER A 127 -20.78 -7.62 5.39
CA SER A 127 -21.05 -8.18 6.69
C SER A 127 -21.21 -7.09 7.76
N PRO A 128 -21.88 -7.39 8.90
CA PRO A 128 -21.90 -6.50 10.06
C PRO A 128 -20.50 -6.17 10.62
N LEU A 129 -19.49 -6.99 10.30
CA LEU A 129 -18.11 -6.77 10.73
C LEU A 129 -17.50 -5.53 10.07
N ALA A 130 -18.03 -5.03 8.95
CA ALA A 130 -17.57 -3.76 8.38
C ALA A 130 -17.80 -2.58 9.33
N GLU A 131 -18.90 -2.59 10.08
CA GLU A 131 -19.24 -1.54 11.06
C GLU A 131 -18.64 -1.81 12.44
N LYS A 132 -18.63 -3.10 12.85
CA LYS A 132 -18.14 -3.53 14.17
C LYS A 132 -17.08 -4.63 14.01
N PRO A 133 -15.87 -4.29 13.53
CA PRO A 133 -14.85 -5.28 13.19
C PRO A 133 -14.14 -5.87 14.41
N PHE A 134 -14.41 -5.39 15.62
CA PHE A 134 -13.62 -5.73 16.80
C PHE A 134 -14.36 -6.57 17.83
N VAL A 135 -13.61 -7.47 18.45
CA VAL A 135 -13.98 -8.23 19.63
C VAL A 135 -13.02 -7.93 20.78
N LYS A 136 -13.50 -8.08 22.02
CA LYS A 136 -12.67 -7.92 23.20
C LYS A 136 -11.83 -9.19 23.41
N ALA A 137 -10.50 -9.05 23.37
CA ALA A 137 -9.55 -10.14 23.64
C ALA A 137 -8.71 -9.79 24.87
N GLY A 138 -9.16 -10.21 26.04
CA GLY A 138 -8.54 -9.82 27.31
C GLY A 138 -8.53 -8.31 27.51
N LYS A 139 -7.33 -7.71 27.57
CA LYS A 139 -7.13 -6.25 27.70
C LYS A 139 -7.02 -5.50 26.37
N GLN A 140 -7.01 -6.22 25.23
CA GLN A 140 -6.81 -5.64 23.91
C GLN A 140 -8.08 -5.71 23.07
N MET A 141 -8.20 -4.79 22.10
CA MET A 141 -9.17 -4.90 21.01
C MET A 141 -8.55 -5.77 19.93
N ALA A 142 -9.18 -6.89 19.62
CA ALA A 142 -8.78 -7.77 18.53
C ALA A 142 -9.72 -7.61 17.36
N LEU A 143 -9.20 -7.70 16.15
CA LEU A 143 -10.02 -7.85 14.95
C LEU A 143 -10.75 -9.20 15.02
N HIS A 144 -12.02 -9.22 14.64
CA HIS A 144 -12.79 -10.45 14.54
C HIS A 144 -12.08 -11.43 13.58
N PRO A 145 -11.94 -12.73 13.91
CA PRO A 145 -11.20 -13.68 13.07
C PRO A 145 -11.71 -13.79 11.63
N GLU A 146 -13.02 -13.58 11.43
CA GLU A 146 -13.65 -13.60 10.09
C GLU A 146 -13.65 -12.24 9.39
N ALA A 147 -13.14 -11.18 10.03
CA ALA A 147 -13.04 -9.87 9.40
C ALA A 147 -11.85 -9.85 8.42
N HIS A 148 -12.17 -9.62 7.15
CA HIS A 148 -11.19 -9.52 6.06
C HIS A 148 -11.22 -8.09 5.47
N PRO A 149 -10.81 -7.06 6.24
CA PRO A 149 -10.80 -5.70 5.75
C PRO A 149 -9.79 -5.52 4.60
N PRO A 150 -9.96 -4.49 3.77
CA PRO A 150 -8.98 -4.16 2.75
C PRO A 150 -7.63 -3.87 3.41
N SER A 151 -6.55 -4.15 2.69
CA SER A 151 -5.19 -3.75 3.03
C SER A 151 -4.62 -2.78 1.98
N TRP A 152 -3.53 -2.09 2.32
CA TRP A 152 -2.75 -1.28 1.37
C TRP A 152 -2.40 -2.04 0.09
N TYR A 153 -2.17 -3.36 0.17
CA TYR A 153 -1.87 -4.20 -1.00
C TYR A 153 -3.12 -4.46 -1.83
N SER A 154 -4.24 -4.89 -1.24
CA SER A 154 -5.50 -5.07 -2.00
C SER A 154 -5.98 -3.78 -2.68
N VAL A 155 -5.83 -2.63 -2.02
CA VAL A 155 -6.23 -1.33 -2.58
C VAL A 155 -5.28 -0.93 -3.72
N ALA A 156 -3.97 -1.09 -3.55
CA ALA A 156 -3.00 -0.83 -4.61
C ALA A 156 -3.22 -1.74 -5.83
N MET A 157 -3.48 -3.03 -5.61
CA MET A 157 -3.82 -3.99 -6.65
C MET A 157 -5.07 -3.54 -7.43
N LEU A 158 -6.16 -3.22 -6.73
CA LEU A 158 -7.42 -2.78 -7.37
C LEU A 158 -7.23 -1.46 -8.13
N ALA A 159 -6.50 -0.51 -7.55
CA ALA A 159 -6.18 0.77 -8.19
C ALA A 159 -5.41 0.57 -9.51
N ALA A 160 -4.54 -0.43 -9.58
CA ALA A 160 -3.75 -0.77 -10.76
C ALA A 160 -4.46 -1.71 -11.78
N MET A 161 -5.63 -2.26 -11.44
CA MET A 161 -6.39 -3.18 -12.30
C MET A 161 -7.73 -2.58 -12.75
N PRO A 162 -7.76 -1.68 -13.77
CA PRO A 162 -8.99 -1.04 -14.23
C PRO A 162 -10.04 -2.04 -14.75
N ASN A 163 -9.62 -3.13 -15.38
CA ASN A 163 -10.53 -4.18 -15.86
C ASN A 163 -11.31 -4.83 -14.71
N LEU A 164 -10.60 -5.21 -13.65
CA LEU A 164 -11.21 -5.79 -12.45
C LEU A 164 -12.18 -4.80 -11.76
N ARG A 165 -11.84 -3.50 -11.73
CA ARG A 165 -12.74 -2.46 -11.20
C ARG A 165 -14.00 -2.32 -12.03
N ARG A 166 -13.91 -2.33 -13.36
CA ARG A 166 -15.08 -2.27 -14.26
C ARG A 166 -16.00 -3.48 -14.08
N GLU A 167 -15.41 -4.68 -14.04
CA GLU A 167 -16.15 -5.94 -13.82
C GLU A 167 -16.82 -6.00 -12.44
N ARG A 168 -16.30 -5.24 -11.46
CA ARG A 168 -16.77 -5.23 -10.07
C ARG A 168 -17.15 -3.83 -9.59
N ALA A 169 -17.79 -3.02 -10.44
CA ALA A 169 -18.07 -1.61 -10.18
C ALA A 169 -18.76 -1.38 -8.83
N GLY A 170 -19.85 -2.10 -8.53
CA GLY A 170 -20.57 -1.97 -7.26
C GLY A 170 -19.79 -2.43 -6.01
N PHE A 171 -18.75 -3.25 -6.19
CA PHE A 171 -17.79 -3.55 -5.11
C PHE A 171 -16.79 -2.40 -4.95
N THR A 172 -16.25 -1.87 -6.05
CA THR A 172 -15.30 -0.74 -6.02
C THR A 172 -15.92 0.50 -5.39
N GLU A 173 -17.18 0.80 -5.70
CA GLU A 173 -17.93 1.89 -5.07
C GLU A 173 -18.08 1.70 -3.55
N ARG A 174 -18.52 0.52 -3.12
CA ARG A 174 -18.65 0.17 -1.69
C ARG A 174 -17.33 0.25 -0.94
N LEU A 175 -16.25 -0.23 -1.57
CA LEU A 175 -14.90 -0.14 -1.01
C LEU A 175 -14.49 1.33 -0.85
N GLY A 176 -14.76 2.17 -1.85
CA GLY A 176 -14.48 3.61 -1.77
C GLY A 176 -15.22 4.30 -0.64
N HIS A 177 -16.52 4.01 -0.46
CA HIS A 177 -17.30 4.52 0.67
C HIS A 177 -16.78 4.05 2.03
N TYR A 178 -16.40 2.77 2.14
CA TYR A 178 -15.81 2.24 3.37
C TYR A 178 -14.49 2.93 3.71
N LEU A 179 -13.63 3.09 2.70
CA LEU A 179 -12.34 3.76 2.85
C LEU A 179 -12.49 5.25 3.18
N ALA A 180 -13.56 5.91 2.73
CA ALA A 180 -13.85 7.29 3.09
C ALA A 180 -14.28 7.51 4.55
N GLN A 181 -14.65 6.45 5.29
CA GLN A 181 -15.03 6.56 6.70
C GLN A 181 -13.80 6.73 7.60
N PRO A 182 -13.87 7.48 8.71
CA PRO A 182 -12.72 7.64 9.59
C PRO A 182 -12.19 6.31 10.14
N ALA A 183 -10.88 6.07 10.05
CA ALA A 183 -10.27 4.89 10.65
C ALA A 183 -10.37 4.89 12.20
N PRO A 184 -10.45 3.71 12.84
CA PRO A 184 -10.39 3.57 14.29
C PRO A 184 -9.10 4.16 14.86
N LYS A 185 -9.23 5.03 15.86
CA LYS A 185 -8.09 5.64 16.58
C LYS A 185 -7.43 4.70 17.60
N LYS A 186 -8.17 3.69 18.07
CA LYS A 186 -7.67 2.75 19.08
C LYS A 186 -6.80 1.70 18.40
N PRO A 187 -5.60 1.42 18.93
CA PRO A 187 -4.78 0.33 18.41
C PRO A 187 -5.50 -1.00 18.62
N PHE A 188 -5.33 -1.90 17.67
CA PHE A 188 -5.89 -3.24 17.69
C PHE A 188 -4.83 -4.27 17.30
N VAL A 189 -5.16 -5.54 17.54
CA VAL A 189 -4.35 -6.70 17.13
C VAL A 189 -5.17 -7.62 16.25
N ILE A 190 -4.49 -8.47 15.47
CA ILE A 190 -5.11 -9.63 14.83
C ILE A 190 -4.56 -10.90 15.48
N GLN A 191 -5.39 -11.93 15.53
CA GLN A 191 -4.97 -13.27 15.92
C GLN A 191 -4.40 -13.99 14.70
N VAL A 192 -3.19 -14.53 14.84
CA VAL A 192 -2.51 -15.34 13.83
C VAL A 192 -1.97 -16.59 14.50
N GLY A 193 -2.62 -17.71 14.23
CA GLY A 193 -2.44 -18.93 15.00
C GLY A 193 -2.65 -18.68 16.49
N LYS A 194 -1.63 -18.97 17.31
CA LYS A 194 -1.62 -18.78 18.76
C LYS A 194 -1.14 -17.41 19.20
N ARG A 195 -0.64 -16.57 18.28
CA ARG A 195 -0.04 -15.26 18.60
C ARG A 195 -0.92 -14.10 18.14
N THR A 196 -0.82 -12.99 18.85
CA THR A 196 -1.39 -11.71 18.43
C THR A 196 -0.33 -10.85 17.76
N LEU A 197 -0.68 -10.14 16.68
CA LEU A 197 0.20 -9.16 16.05
C LEU A 197 -0.53 -7.85 15.77
N ARG A 198 0.22 -6.73 15.75
CA ARG A 198 -0.31 -5.43 15.35
C ARG A 198 -0.19 -5.28 13.84
N PRO A 199 -1.31 -5.30 13.08
CA PRO A 199 -1.23 -5.20 11.63
C PRO A 199 -0.85 -3.77 11.22
N GLN A 200 0.07 -3.66 10.26
CA GLN A 200 0.43 -2.37 9.63
C GLN A 200 -0.15 -2.22 8.21
N HIS A 201 -0.65 -3.33 7.64
CA HIS A 201 -1.10 -3.39 6.25
C HIS A 201 -2.61 -3.14 6.11
N LEU A 202 -3.41 -3.39 7.15
CA LEU A 202 -4.88 -3.31 7.08
C LEU A 202 -5.39 -1.87 7.11
N LEU A 203 -6.46 -1.63 6.37
CA LEU A 203 -7.19 -0.37 6.27
C LEU A 203 -8.61 -0.57 6.81
N LEU A 204 -8.93 0.15 7.88
CA LEU A 204 -10.25 0.15 8.51
C LEU A 204 -10.99 1.48 8.29
N GLY A 205 -10.71 2.15 7.17
CA GLY A 205 -11.17 3.50 6.85
C GLY A 205 -10.04 4.39 6.34
N ASP A 206 -10.27 5.70 6.41
CA ASP A 206 -9.36 6.77 6.01
C ASP A 206 -8.20 6.85 7.03
N PRO A 207 -6.97 6.53 6.62
CA PRO A 207 -5.81 6.53 7.49
C PRO A 207 -5.21 7.94 7.68
N ILE A 208 -5.74 8.98 7.00
CA ILE A 208 -5.21 10.32 7.08
C ILE A 208 -5.60 10.98 8.39
N GLU A 209 -4.59 11.25 9.22
CA GLU A 209 -4.72 12.16 10.35
C GLU A 209 -4.35 13.58 9.91
N ALA A 210 -5.35 14.47 9.81
CA ALA A 210 -5.15 15.88 9.49
C ALA A 210 -5.92 16.78 10.45
N ASP A 211 -5.46 18.03 10.59
CA ASP A 211 -6.17 19.06 11.34
C ASP A 211 -7.39 19.61 10.56
N ALA A 212 -8.13 20.53 11.19
CA ALA A 212 -9.29 21.17 10.58
C ALA A 212 -8.96 21.99 9.32
N LYS A 213 -7.70 22.45 9.18
CA LYS A 213 -7.23 23.22 8.02
C LYS A 213 -6.70 22.33 6.90
N GLY A 214 -6.66 21.01 7.10
CA GLY A 214 -6.18 20.04 6.12
C GLY A 214 -4.67 19.86 6.13
N PHE A 215 -3.97 20.18 7.21
CA PHE A 215 -2.55 19.82 7.38
C PHE A 215 -2.44 18.37 7.87
N PRO A 216 -1.88 17.44 7.06
CA PRO A 216 -1.70 16.06 7.48
C PRO A 216 -0.49 15.91 8.41
N LYS A 217 -0.57 15.00 9.38
CA LYS A 217 0.58 14.61 10.23
C LYS A 217 1.67 13.87 9.45
N ASP A 218 1.26 13.10 8.45
CA ASP A 218 2.14 12.34 7.56
C ASP A 218 1.77 12.67 6.10
N LEU A 219 2.44 13.67 5.54
CA LEU A 219 2.18 14.15 4.19
C LEU A 219 2.42 13.05 3.12
N PRO A 220 3.53 12.28 3.16
CA PRO A 220 3.72 11.15 2.25
C PRO A 220 2.58 10.12 2.28
N LEU A 221 2.10 9.74 3.48
CA LEU A 221 0.97 8.82 3.60
C LEU A 221 -0.30 9.41 3.01
N ALA A 222 -0.58 10.68 3.29
CA ALA A 222 -1.76 11.35 2.76
C ALA A 222 -1.77 11.37 1.22
N LEU A 223 -0.65 11.73 0.60
CA LEU A 223 -0.52 11.73 -0.86
C LEU A 223 -0.65 10.33 -1.46
N HIS A 224 -0.01 9.32 -0.86
CA HIS A 224 -0.15 7.95 -1.33
C HIS A 224 -1.60 7.48 -1.29
N TYR A 225 -2.30 7.77 -0.20
CA TYR A 225 -3.71 7.42 -0.05
C TYR A 225 -4.62 8.18 -1.01
N ILE A 226 -4.43 9.49 -1.18
CA ILE A 226 -5.16 10.32 -2.16
C ILE A 226 -4.94 9.78 -3.58
N GLU A 227 -3.71 9.39 -3.94
CA GLU A 227 -3.41 8.78 -5.24
C GLU A 227 -4.22 7.48 -5.45
N LEU A 228 -4.24 6.59 -4.46
CA LEU A 228 -5.02 5.35 -4.53
C LEU A 228 -6.52 5.61 -4.67
N MET A 229 -7.07 6.54 -3.88
CA MET A 229 -8.49 6.93 -3.96
C MET A 229 -8.83 7.58 -5.30
N SER A 230 -7.92 8.39 -5.86
CA SER A 230 -8.07 8.99 -7.20
C SER A 230 -8.08 7.93 -8.28
N ARG A 231 -7.13 6.98 -8.26
CA ARG A 231 -7.09 5.85 -9.20
C ARG A 231 -8.39 5.06 -9.17
N MET A 232 -8.94 4.80 -7.98
CA MET A 232 -10.20 4.06 -7.83
C MET A 232 -11.45 4.85 -8.22
N GLY A 233 -11.36 6.17 -8.42
CA GLY A 233 -12.52 7.04 -8.65
C GLY A 233 -13.33 7.32 -7.38
N ALA A 234 -12.71 7.17 -6.21
CA ALA A 234 -13.36 7.22 -4.90
C ALA A 234 -13.02 8.48 -4.08
N LEU A 235 -12.12 9.35 -4.58
CA LEU A 235 -11.63 10.50 -3.82
C LEU A 235 -12.76 11.46 -3.40
N SER A 236 -13.79 11.65 -4.24
CA SER A 236 -14.92 12.54 -3.94
C SER A 236 -15.73 12.13 -2.72
N TRP A 237 -15.66 10.86 -2.30
CA TRP A 237 -16.33 10.37 -1.11
C TRP A 237 -15.53 10.60 0.17
N ALA A 238 -14.22 10.86 0.07
CA ALA A 238 -13.29 10.91 1.21
C ALA A 238 -13.01 12.36 1.66
N PRO A 239 -13.81 12.93 2.59
CA PRO A 239 -13.76 14.36 2.90
C PRO A 239 -12.42 14.83 3.48
N VAL A 240 -11.73 13.99 4.26
CA VAL A 240 -10.41 14.35 4.81
C VAL A 240 -9.37 14.38 3.69
N ALA A 241 -9.32 13.33 2.85
CA ALA A 241 -8.45 13.27 1.69
C ALA A 241 -8.66 14.46 0.73
N THR A 242 -9.92 14.80 0.39
CA THR A 242 -10.25 15.96 -0.44
C THR A 242 -9.81 17.28 0.19
N ARG A 243 -10.00 17.44 1.51
CA ARG A 243 -9.57 18.65 2.22
C ARG A 243 -8.05 18.80 2.21
N VAL A 244 -7.32 17.72 2.45
CA VAL A 244 -5.85 17.72 2.40
C VAL A 244 -5.37 18.05 0.99
N LEU A 245 -5.94 17.42 -0.05
CA LEU A 245 -5.59 17.75 -1.44
C LEU A 245 -5.82 19.24 -1.74
N GLY A 246 -7.01 19.76 -1.40
CA GLY A 246 -7.33 21.17 -1.61
C GLY A 246 -6.41 22.13 -0.85
N ARG A 247 -5.93 21.74 0.35
CA ARG A 247 -4.95 22.53 1.12
C ARG A 247 -3.59 22.56 0.43
N LEU A 248 -3.12 21.41 -0.08
CA LEU A 248 -1.83 21.29 -0.76
C LEU A 248 -1.81 22.05 -2.08
N LEU A 249 -2.90 22.02 -2.83
CA LEU A 249 -3.02 22.77 -4.09
C LEU A 249 -2.99 24.30 -3.88
N LYS A 250 -3.47 24.78 -2.73
CA LYS A 250 -3.33 26.21 -2.35
C LYS A 250 -1.90 26.62 -2.03
N ASP A 251 -1.01 25.65 -1.79
CA ASP A 251 0.41 25.90 -1.61
C ASP A 251 1.18 25.77 -2.95
N CYS A 252 0.51 25.48 -4.08
CA CYS A 252 1.13 25.55 -5.39
C CYS A 252 1.25 26.99 -5.88
N ASP A 253 2.33 27.29 -6.61
CA ASP A 253 2.48 28.54 -7.36
C ASP A 253 1.68 28.51 -8.68
N GLU A 254 1.79 29.58 -9.46
CA GLU A 254 1.12 29.74 -10.76
C GLU A 254 1.52 28.68 -11.79
N ASN A 255 2.67 28.02 -11.63
CA ASN A 255 3.16 26.95 -12.49
C ASN A 255 2.79 25.55 -11.95
N GLY A 256 1.98 25.48 -10.88
CA GLY A 256 1.59 24.23 -10.24
C GLY A 256 2.69 23.61 -9.36
N VAL A 257 3.80 24.30 -9.11
CA VAL A 257 4.89 23.81 -8.25
C VAL A 257 4.51 24.01 -6.80
N TRP A 258 4.56 22.96 -5.99
CA TRP A 258 4.24 23.04 -4.57
C TRP A 258 5.31 23.83 -3.80
N ARG A 259 4.95 25.01 -3.31
CA ARG A 259 5.81 25.96 -2.59
C ARG A 259 5.16 26.40 -1.27
N PRO A 260 5.10 25.50 -0.27
CA PRO A 260 4.46 25.85 0.99
C PRO A 260 5.30 26.88 1.74
N LYS A 261 4.62 27.76 2.47
CA LYS A 261 5.30 28.73 3.34
C LYS A 261 6.14 28.00 4.38
N ASN A 262 7.40 28.42 4.55
CA ASN A 262 8.33 27.92 5.58
C ASN A 262 8.79 26.45 5.43
N LEU A 263 8.99 25.94 4.21
CA LEU A 263 9.58 24.61 4.00
C LEU A 263 11.05 24.54 4.45
N ARG A 264 11.30 24.06 5.67
CA ARG A 264 12.66 23.96 6.22
C ARG A 264 13.35 22.62 5.94
N SER A 265 12.59 21.57 5.68
CA SER A 265 13.11 20.23 5.42
C SER A 265 12.11 19.41 4.62
N GLN A 266 12.60 18.35 3.99
CA GLN A 266 11.75 17.40 3.28
C GLN A 266 10.73 16.78 4.26
N PRO A 267 9.44 16.69 3.87
CA PRO A 267 8.41 16.07 4.70
C PRO A 267 8.81 14.66 5.16
N LYS A 268 8.54 14.33 6.43
CA LYS A 268 8.92 13.03 7.01
C LYS A 268 7.81 12.01 6.79
N ALA A 269 8.18 10.82 6.30
CA ALA A 269 7.30 9.64 6.29
C ALA A 269 7.33 8.95 7.68
N LEU A 270 6.24 9.10 8.43
CA LEU A 270 6.07 8.47 9.74
C LEU A 270 5.70 7.01 9.57
N ASN A 271 4.73 6.73 8.71
CA ASN A 271 4.34 5.39 8.29
C ASN A 271 5.26 4.92 7.15
N LYS A 272 5.85 3.73 7.31
CA LYS A 272 6.81 3.18 6.36
C LYS A 272 6.17 2.54 5.13
N ILE A 273 4.84 2.46 5.06
CA ILE A 273 4.13 1.90 3.90
C ILE A 273 4.45 2.65 2.60
N THR A 274 4.78 3.93 2.71
CA THR A 274 5.11 4.82 1.60
C THR A 274 6.55 4.70 1.11
N TYR A 275 7.37 3.81 1.69
CA TYR A 275 8.79 3.65 1.30
C TYR A 275 8.98 3.53 -0.22
N HIS A 276 8.07 2.82 -0.89
CA HIS A 276 8.17 2.57 -2.32
C HIS A 276 7.94 3.82 -3.17
N CYS A 277 7.15 4.77 -2.68
CA CYS A 277 6.71 5.96 -3.41
C CYS A 277 7.30 7.28 -2.85
N TYR A 278 7.96 7.26 -1.70
CA TYR A 278 8.53 8.45 -1.07
C TYR A 278 9.69 8.15 -0.09
N PRO A 279 10.72 9.03 -0.01
CA PRO A 279 11.05 10.03 -1.02
C PRO A 279 11.64 9.32 -2.26
N LEU A 280 11.37 9.82 -3.46
CA LEU A 280 12.00 9.35 -4.69
C LEU A 280 13.30 10.11 -4.93
N HIS A 281 13.27 11.43 -4.76
CA HIS A 281 14.45 12.27 -4.76
C HIS A 281 15.12 12.24 -3.37
N LEU A 282 16.34 11.70 -3.31
CA LEU A 282 17.07 11.45 -2.06
C LEU A 282 17.90 12.64 -1.57
N ASP A 283 18.22 13.59 -2.46
CA ASP A 283 18.86 14.84 -2.06
C ASP A 283 17.79 15.83 -1.63
N ALA A 284 18.01 16.55 -0.53
CA ALA A 284 17.07 17.54 0.01
C ALA A 284 17.82 18.81 0.45
N LYS A 285 18.99 19.07 -0.14
CA LYS A 285 19.87 20.19 0.22
C LYS A 285 19.29 21.55 -0.19
N THR A 286 18.64 21.62 -1.35
CA THR A 286 18.04 22.86 -1.88
C THR A 286 16.55 22.98 -1.51
N ALA A 287 15.93 24.13 -1.77
CA ALA A 287 14.49 24.29 -1.60
C ALA A 287 13.73 23.42 -2.61
N GLU A 288 14.12 23.47 -3.88
CA GLU A 288 13.50 22.76 -4.99
C GLU A 288 13.54 21.24 -4.78
N SER A 289 14.66 20.72 -4.28
CA SER A 289 14.81 19.29 -3.97
C SER A 289 13.89 18.80 -2.85
N ARG A 290 13.42 19.70 -1.96
CA ARG A 290 12.42 19.37 -0.93
C ARG A 290 10.98 19.42 -1.46
N GLU A 291 10.76 20.11 -2.57
CA GLU A 291 9.44 20.33 -3.19
C GLU A 291 9.12 19.24 -4.23
N VAL A 292 10.14 18.77 -4.96
CA VAL A 292 10.00 17.96 -6.18
C VAL A 292 9.10 16.72 -6.03
N ASP A 293 9.28 15.93 -4.97
CA ASP A 293 8.50 14.71 -4.77
C ASP A 293 7.02 15.00 -4.53
N ILE A 294 6.71 16.09 -3.80
CA ILE A 294 5.34 16.50 -3.50
C ILE A 294 4.69 17.08 -4.76
N THR A 295 5.40 17.95 -5.48
CA THR A 295 4.97 18.50 -6.77
C THR A 295 4.65 17.38 -7.77
N PHE A 296 5.57 16.41 -7.92
CA PHE A 296 5.36 15.25 -8.80
C PHE A 296 4.09 14.47 -8.42
N ARG A 297 3.89 14.18 -7.12
CA ARG A 297 2.71 13.45 -6.66
C ARG A 297 1.42 14.22 -6.91
N LEU A 298 1.41 15.54 -6.68
CA LEU A 298 0.24 16.39 -6.97
C LEU A 298 -0.09 16.40 -8.46
N ALA A 299 0.92 16.54 -9.34
CA ALA A 299 0.73 16.45 -10.79
C ALA A 299 0.17 15.08 -11.21
N LEU A 300 0.69 13.99 -10.65
CA LEU A 300 0.16 12.64 -10.91
C LEU A 300 -1.31 12.52 -10.47
N ILE A 301 -1.65 13.00 -9.27
CA ILE A 301 -3.03 13.01 -8.77
C ILE A 301 -3.93 13.85 -9.68
N ALA A 302 -3.51 15.05 -10.08
CA ALA A 302 -4.24 15.91 -11.01
C ALA A 302 -4.54 15.19 -12.33
N LYS A 303 -3.54 14.54 -12.92
CA LYS A 303 -3.70 13.74 -14.15
C LYS A 303 -4.69 12.58 -13.96
N LEU A 304 -4.65 11.90 -12.82
CA LEU A 304 -5.58 10.82 -12.47
C LEU A 304 -7.02 11.32 -12.28
N LEU A 305 -7.20 12.56 -11.84
CA LEU A 305 -8.50 13.23 -11.74
C LEU A 305 -8.98 13.82 -13.07
N GLY A 306 -8.22 13.64 -14.16
CA GLY A 306 -8.56 14.13 -15.49
C GLY A 306 -8.28 15.61 -15.72
N TRP A 307 -7.42 16.23 -14.91
CA TRP A 307 -7.03 17.63 -15.12
C TRP A 307 -6.06 17.73 -16.30
N HIS A 308 -6.17 18.81 -17.07
CA HIS A 308 -5.20 19.15 -18.09
C HIS A 308 -3.95 19.74 -17.43
N LEU A 309 -2.77 19.28 -17.85
CA LEU A 309 -1.49 19.79 -17.36
C LEU A 309 -0.69 20.27 -18.57
N ASP A 310 -0.34 21.55 -18.57
CA ASP A 310 0.55 22.14 -19.57
C ASP A 310 1.99 21.99 -19.10
N TYR A 311 2.85 21.52 -19.98
CA TYR A 311 4.29 21.40 -19.74
C TYR A 311 4.99 22.45 -20.60
N ALA A 312 5.63 23.43 -19.96
CA ALA A 312 6.46 24.44 -20.61
C ALA A 312 7.83 23.89 -21.01
#